data_AF-A0A656G959-F1
#
_entry.id   AF-A0A656G959-F1
#
_cell.length_a   1.000
_cell.length_b   1.000
_cell.length_c   1.000
_cell.angle_alpha   90.00
_cell.angle_beta   90.00
_cell.angle_gamma   90.00
#
_symmetry.space_group_name_H-M   'P 1'
#
loop_
_entity.id
_entity.type
_entity.pdbx_description
1 polymer ?
#
loop_
_entity_poly.entity_id
_entity_poly.type
_entity_poly.pdbx_seq_one_letter_code
_entity_poly.pdbx_strand_id
1 'polypeptide(L)' 'MSVSLSRLERQLGYTFKDQELMVLALTHRSFAGRNNERLEFLGDAILNFVAG' A
#
# COMPACT_ATOMS: atom_id res chain seq x y z
N MET A 1 1.20 16.87 -6.57
CA MET A 1 1.64 16.00 -5.46
C MET A 1 2.20 14.67 -6.01
N SER A 2 3.36 14.67 -6.69
CA SER A 2 3.90 13.45 -7.31
C SER A 2 5.30 13.02 -6.83
N VAL A 3 5.99 13.85 -6.03
CA VAL A 3 7.41 13.66 -5.71
C VAL A 3 7.64 12.62 -4.58
N SER A 4 6.63 12.29 -3.78
CA SER A 4 6.79 11.41 -2.60
C SER A 4 6.67 9.92 -2.91
N LEU A 5 5.92 9.56 -3.95
CA LEU A 5 5.52 8.19 -4.25
C LEU A 5 6.67 7.37 -4.85
N SER A 6 7.42 7.94 -5.79
CA SER A 6 8.59 7.30 -6.40
C SER A 6 9.74 7.04 -5.42
N ARG A 7 9.85 7.85 -4.36
CA ARG A 7 10.83 7.63 -3.29
C ARG A 7 10.50 6.37 -2.51
N LEU A 8 9.23 6.17 -2.18
CA LEU A 8 8.77 4.98 -1.45
C LEU A 8 8.99 3.71 -2.26
N GLU A 9 8.63 3.70 -3.55
CA GLU A 9 8.86 2.57 -4.45
C GLU A 9 10.34 2.17 -4.50
N ARG A 10 11.24 3.16 -4.56
CA ARG A 10 12.69 2.92 -4.53
C ARG A 10 13.14 2.31 -3.21
N GLN A 11 12.62 2.78 -2.07
CA GLN A 11 12.97 2.24 -0.76
C GLN A 11 12.43 0.82 -0.54
N LEU A 12 11.25 0.51 -1.09
CA LEU A 12 10.67 -0.83 -1.07
C LEU A 12 11.37 -1.79 -2.05
N GLY A 13 12.13 -1.28 -3.01
CA GLY A 13 12.70 -2.08 -4.11
C GLY A 13 11.63 -2.67 -5.03
N TYR A 14 10.44 -2.07 -5.05
CA TYR A 14 9.28 -2.55 -5.80
C TYR A 14 8.57 -1.38 -6.48
N THR A 15 8.36 -1.52 -7.79
CA THR A 15 7.59 -0.57 -8.59
C THR A 15 6.18 -1.11 -8.79
N PHE A 16 5.18 -0.35 -8.38
CA PHE A 16 3.80 -0.77 -8.53
C PHE A 16 3.41 -0.74 -10.01
N LYS A 17 2.90 -1.87 -10.50
CA LYS A 17 2.33 -1.96 -11.86
C LYS A 17 1.10 -1.07 -12.02
N ASP A 18 0.34 -0.90 -10.94
CA ASP A 18 -0.82 -0.04 -10.86
C ASP A 18 -0.62 0.98 -9.72
N GLN A 19 -0.46 2.25 -10.09
CA GLN A 19 -0.24 3.33 -9.15
C GLN A 19 -1.46 3.60 -8.28
N GLU A 20 -2.67 3.27 -8.75
CA GLU A 20 -3.90 3.42 -7.95
C GLU A 20 -3.90 2.46 -6.75
N LEU A 21 -3.29 1.28 -6.88
CA LEU A 21 -3.12 0.37 -5.75
C LEU A 21 -2.16 0.93 -4.70
N MET A 22 -1.12 1.64 -5.12
CA MET A 22 -0.19 2.29 -4.18
C MET A 22 -0.87 3.44 -3.44
N VAL A 23 -1.61 4.27 -4.17
CA VAL A 23 -2.41 5.36 -3.57
C VAL A 23 -3.44 4.78 -2.60
N LEU A 24 -4.13 3.70 -2.98
CA LEU A 24 -5.10 3.02 -2.13
C LEU A 24 -4.45 2.48 -0.85
N ALA A 25 -3.30 1.82 -0.95
CA ALA A 25 -2.56 1.29 0.19
C ALA A 25 -2.11 2.37 1.18
N LEU A 26 -1.85 3.59 0.68
CA LEU A 26 -1.45 4.75 1.48
C LEU A 26 -2.64 5.59 1.96
N THR A 27 -3.87 5.25 1.60
CA THR A 27 -5.06 6.02 1.96
C THR A 27 -5.65 5.52 3.27
N HIS A 28 -5.55 6.33 4.32
CA HIS A 28 -6.19 6.04 5.61
C HIS A 28 -7.70 6.30 5.59
N ARG A 29 -8.45 5.53 6.38
CA ARG A 29 -9.93 5.64 6.48
C ARG A 29 -10.47 7.02 6.83
N SER A 30 -9.70 7.84 7.55
CA SER A 30 -10.10 9.21 7.90
C SER A 30 -10.03 10.17 6.71
N PHE A 31 -9.31 9.80 5.65
CA PHE A 31 -9.14 10.64 4.47
C PHE A 31 -10.19 10.35 3.40
N ALA A 32 -10.52 9.08 3.17
CA ALA A 32 -11.50 8.68 2.17
C ALA A 32 -12.24 7.37 2.54
N GLY A 33 -13.45 7.21 2.03
CA GLY A 33 -14.23 5.98 2.19
C GLY A 33 -13.64 4.78 1.44
N ARG A 34 -12.95 5.02 0.32
CA ARG A 34 -12.11 4.01 -0.35
C ARG A 34 -10.70 4.13 0.23
N ASN A 35 -10.30 3.15 1.04
CA ASN A 35 -9.08 3.20 1.86
C ASN A 35 -8.35 1.84 1.89
N ASN A 36 -7.28 1.76 2.69
CA ASN A 36 -6.41 0.60 2.80
C ASN A 36 -6.89 -0.52 3.74
N GLU A 37 -8.02 -0.40 4.46
CA GLU A 37 -8.43 -1.39 5.50
C GLU A 37 -8.54 -2.81 4.94
N ARG A 38 -9.05 -2.97 3.70
CA ARG A 38 -9.14 -4.28 3.04
C ARG A 38 -7.77 -4.83 2.62
N LEU A 39 -6.83 -3.95 2.26
CA LEU A 39 -5.47 -4.33 1.88
C LEU A 39 -4.65 -4.70 3.11
N GLU A 40 -4.83 -3.98 4.22
CA GLU A 40 -4.22 -4.28 5.52
C GLU A 40 -4.61 -5.68 5.99
N PHE A 41 -5.90 -5.99 6.01
CA PHE A 41 -6.39 -7.32 6.42
C PHE A 41 -5.79 -8.45 5.57
N LEU A 42 -5.69 -8.26 4.25
CA LEU A 42 -5.05 -9.25 3.37
C LEU A 42 -3.53 -9.34 3.61
N GLY A 43 -2.89 -8.19 3.81
CA GLY A 43 -1.46 -8.08 4.08
C GLY A 43 -1.06 -8.83 5.34
N ASP A 44 -1.84 -8.72 6.41
CA ASP A 44 -1.61 -9.43 7.67
C ASP A 44 -1.63 -10.96 7.48
N ALA A 45 -2.62 -11.47 6.73
CA ALA A 45 -2.70 -12.90 6.44
C ALA A 45 -1.50 -13.40 5.61
N ILE A 46 -1.04 -12.61 4.64
CA ILE A 46 0.14 -12.96 3.83
C ILE A 46 1.41 -12.92 4.66
N LEU A 47 1.63 -11.88 5.47
CA LEU A 47 2.79 -11.76 6.33
C LEU A 47 2.86 -12.90 7.34
N ASN A 48 1.72 -13.25 7.95
CA ASN A 48 1.63 -14.39 8.85
C ASN A 48 1.91 -15.72 8.13
N PHE A 49 1.53 -15.87 6.86
CA PHE A 49 1.84 -17.07 6.09
C PHE A 49 3.33 -17.18 5.69
N VAL A 50 3.99 -16.06 5.39
CA VAL A 50 5.37 -16.04 4.89
C VAL A 50 6.40 -16.03 6.02
N ALA A 51 6.11 -15.35 7.13
CA ALA A 51 7.05 -15.10 8.21
C ALA A 51 6.59 -15.61 9.59
N GLY A 52 5.36 -16.12 9.70
CA GLY A 52 4.85 -16.82 10.89
C GLY A 52 5.10 -18.31 10.81
#